data_AF-A0A1Y4G4A0-F1
#
_entry.id   AF-A0A1Y4G4A0-F1
#
_cell.length_a   1.000
_cell.length_b   1.000
_cell.length_c   1.000
_cell.angle_alpha   90.00
_cell.angle_beta   90.00
_cell.angle_gamma   90.00
#
_symmetry.space_group_name_H-M   'P 1'
#
loop_
_entity.id
_entity.type
_entity.pdbx_description
1 polymer ?
#
loop_
_entity_poly.entity_id
_entity_poly.type
_entity_poly.pdbx_seq_one_letter_code
_entity_poly.pdbx_strand_id
1 'polypeptide(L)'
;AELVEAEIQAEAEKNLWTQDELERYKYKYLQVLNLSEMIPIKIEFVNNGPTMHPGPFDKMIDMKVGNKTYEPADYDKRLNFPFQGEKEGLVFFNRFDPKTGKDILDGQKRVTITMSSGISSMIAGRGREARFFWDINNDDPSKLYAGATAARLETDRLIKRLENLRKDKEEEAAKMKAIDDEINTIQSRLDELATIQ
;
A
#
# COMPACT_ATOMS: atom_id res chain seq x y z
N ALA A 1 -7.22 10.71 2.51
CA ALA A 1 -6.80 11.96 3.17
C ALA A 1 -7.65 12.28 4.41
N GLU A 2 -8.95 12.34 4.21
CA GLU A 2 -9.96 12.77 5.20
C GLU A 2 -9.93 11.96 6.51
N LEU A 3 -9.75 10.63 6.45
CA LEU A 3 -9.72 9.76 7.64
C LEU A 3 -8.50 10.01 8.54
N VAL A 4 -7.32 10.25 7.94
CA VAL A 4 -6.09 10.52 8.70
C VAL A 4 -6.16 11.89 9.37
N GLU A 5 -6.74 12.90 8.71
CA GLU A 5 -6.95 14.22 9.33
C GLU A 5 -7.97 14.17 10.47
N ALA A 6 -9.09 13.46 10.27
CA ALA A 6 -10.11 13.29 11.28
C ALA A 6 -9.57 12.57 12.53
N GLU A 7 -8.72 11.55 12.37
CA GLU A 7 -8.11 10.84 13.49
C GLU A 7 -7.06 11.69 14.22
N ILE A 8 -6.20 12.39 13.50
CA ILE A 8 -5.20 13.27 14.12
C ILE A 8 -5.90 14.36 14.92
N GLN A 9 -7.00 14.91 14.40
CA GLN A 9 -7.77 15.93 15.09
C GLN A 9 -8.51 15.37 16.31
N ALA A 10 -9.14 14.20 16.20
CA ALA A 10 -9.80 13.53 17.32
C ALA A 10 -8.81 13.13 18.44
N GLU A 11 -7.61 12.67 18.08
CA GLU A 11 -6.57 12.28 19.03
C GLU A 11 -5.92 13.51 19.70
N ALA A 12 -5.76 14.61 18.95
CA ALA A 12 -5.30 15.88 19.49
C ALA A 12 -6.29 16.50 20.49
N GLU A 13 -7.58 16.44 20.18
CA GLU A 13 -8.65 16.93 21.07
C GLU A 13 -8.75 16.09 22.35
N LYS A 14 -8.59 14.76 22.26
CA LYS A 14 -8.60 13.87 23.43
C LYS A 14 -7.39 14.07 24.35
N ASN A 15 -6.22 14.38 23.79
CA ASN A 15 -4.97 14.43 24.55
C ASN A 15 -4.46 15.86 24.85
N LEU A 16 -5.21 16.91 24.48
CA LEU A 16 -4.83 18.32 24.68
C LEU A 16 -3.43 18.67 24.14
N TRP A 17 -3.03 18.06 23.02
CA TRP A 17 -1.68 18.23 22.48
C TRP A 17 -1.41 19.66 22.01
N THR A 18 -0.19 20.11 22.27
CA THR A 18 0.32 21.36 21.69
C THR A 18 0.50 21.18 20.17
N GLN A 19 0.53 22.28 19.41
CA GLN A 19 0.71 22.22 17.94
C GLN A 19 1.99 21.45 17.55
N ASP A 20 3.08 21.61 18.32
CA ASP A 20 4.35 20.90 18.09
C ASP A 20 4.27 19.38 18.37
N GLU A 21 3.42 18.94 19.29
CA GLU A 21 3.18 17.52 19.57
C GLU A 21 2.32 16.88 18.49
N LEU A 22 1.28 17.60 18.06
CA LEU A 22 0.42 17.20 16.95
C LEU A 22 1.22 17.03 15.66
N GLU A 23 2.10 17.97 15.33
CA GLU A 23 2.94 17.89 14.13
C GLU A 23 3.93 16.71 14.20
N ARG A 24 4.56 16.47 15.36
CA ARG A 24 5.47 15.33 15.55
C ARG A 24 4.73 13.99 15.49
N TYR A 25 3.53 13.91 16.04
CA TYR A 25 2.69 12.74 15.95
C TYR A 25 2.26 12.49 14.50
N LYS A 26 1.74 13.52 13.81
CA LYS A 26 1.40 13.46 12.38
C LYS A 26 2.58 12.97 11.55
N TYR A 27 3.79 13.49 11.81
CA TYR A 27 5.00 13.04 11.12
C TYR A 27 5.29 11.55 11.35
N LYS A 28 5.32 11.08 12.61
CA LYS A 28 5.56 9.66 12.94
C LYS A 28 4.48 8.74 12.37
N TYR A 29 3.23 9.15 12.47
CA TYR A 29 2.10 8.38 11.95
C TYR A 29 2.18 8.24 10.43
N LEU A 30 2.43 9.34 9.70
CA LEU A 30 2.62 9.30 8.25
C LEU A 30 3.85 8.48 7.82
N GLN A 31 4.93 8.47 8.61
CA GLN A 31 6.06 7.58 8.38
C GLN A 31 5.69 6.10 8.51
N VAL A 32 4.93 5.73 9.56
CA VAL A 32 4.44 4.35 9.75
C VAL A 32 3.52 3.93 8.60
N LEU A 33 2.68 4.85 8.12
CA LEU A 33 1.76 4.58 7.02
C LEU A 33 2.48 4.31 5.68
N ASN A 34 3.73 4.76 5.53
CA ASN A 34 4.57 4.58 4.33
C ASN A 34 3.78 4.80 3.01
N LEU A 35 3.00 5.90 2.95
CA LEU A 35 2.06 6.21 1.85
C LEU A 35 2.71 6.30 0.45
N SER A 36 4.04 6.38 0.42
CA SER A 36 4.85 6.36 -0.79
C SER A 36 4.85 4.99 -1.47
N GLU A 37 4.80 3.91 -0.70
CA GLU A 37 4.95 2.52 -1.16
C GLU A 37 3.74 1.65 -0.80
N MET A 38 2.95 2.07 0.20
CA MET A 38 1.82 1.32 0.73
C MET A 38 0.52 2.11 0.63
N ILE A 39 -0.59 1.37 0.55
CA ILE A 39 -1.96 1.84 0.69
C ILE A 39 -2.47 1.29 2.03
N PRO A 40 -2.47 2.11 3.09
CA PRO A 40 -3.00 1.70 4.38
C PRO A 40 -4.53 1.80 4.40
N ILE A 41 -5.16 0.76 4.92
CA ILE A 41 -6.59 0.68 5.18
C ILE A 41 -6.77 0.47 6.67
N LYS A 42 -7.42 1.42 7.35
CA LYS A 42 -7.86 1.22 8.72
C LYS A 42 -9.14 0.41 8.74
N ILE A 43 -9.18 -0.58 9.62
CA ILE A 43 -10.34 -1.41 9.86
C ILE A 43 -10.76 -1.25 11.30
N GLU A 44 -12.05 -1.03 11.49
CA GLU A 44 -12.69 -0.97 12.80
C GLU A 44 -13.81 -2.00 12.85
N PHE A 45 -13.81 -2.79 13.92
CA PHE A 45 -14.82 -3.80 14.21
C PHE A 45 -15.60 -3.38 15.45
N VAL A 46 -16.92 -3.46 15.36
CA VAL A 46 -17.83 -3.38 16.51
C VAL A 46 -18.58 -4.70 16.61
N ASN A 47 -18.09 -5.62 17.45
CA ASN A 47 -18.68 -6.94 17.62
C ASN A 47 -19.54 -7.02 18.89
N ASN A 48 -20.85 -6.85 18.73
CA ASN A 48 -21.84 -7.00 19.80
C ASN A 48 -22.44 -8.43 19.88
N GLY A 49 -21.88 -9.38 19.13
CA GLY A 49 -22.36 -10.75 19.06
C GLY A 49 -21.38 -11.77 19.66
N PRO A 50 -21.47 -13.04 19.24
CA PRO A 50 -20.52 -14.07 19.62
C PRO A 50 -19.08 -13.70 19.22
N THR A 51 -18.10 -14.30 19.90
CA THR A 51 -16.67 -14.09 19.63
C THR A 51 -16.37 -14.24 18.14
N MET A 52 -15.74 -13.22 17.55
CA MET A 52 -15.26 -13.27 16.17
C MET A 52 -13.92 -13.99 16.11
N HIS A 53 -13.71 -14.76 15.04
CA HIS A 53 -12.47 -15.51 14.77
C HIS A 53 -11.89 -15.09 13.43
N PRO A 54 -11.30 -13.88 13.37
CA PRO A 54 -10.78 -13.28 12.14
C PRO A 54 -9.47 -13.90 11.60
N GLY A 55 -8.76 -14.72 12.39
CA GLY A 55 -7.51 -15.35 11.95
C GLY A 55 -7.72 -16.56 11.03
N PRO A 56 -6.86 -16.79 10.02
CA PRO A 56 -5.75 -15.94 9.57
C PRO A 56 -6.24 -14.73 8.75
N PHE A 57 -5.91 -13.53 9.20
CA PHE A 57 -6.56 -12.31 8.71
C PHE A 57 -6.13 -11.89 7.30
N ASP A 58 -4.91 -12.25 6.87
CA ASP A 58 -4.41 -12.06 5.51
C ASP A 58 -5.32 -12.67 4.44
N LYS A 59 -6.07 -13.73 4.78
CA LYS A 59 -7.01 -14.40 3.87
C LYS A 59 -8.44 -13.91 4.02
N MET A 60 -8.67 -12.99 4.95
CA MET A 60 -10.00 -12.48 5.25
C MET A 60 -10.27 -11.13 4.62
N ILE A 61 -9.27 -10.48 4.03
CA ILE A 61 -9.42 -9.18 3.41
C ILE A 61 -8.68 -9.11 2.08
N ASP A 62 -9.39 -8.60 1.07
CA ASP A 62 -8.87 -8.39 -0.26
C ASP A 62 -9.12 -6.96 -0.73
N MET A 63 -8.17 -6.41 -1.48
CA MET A 63 -8.35 -5.16 -2.20
C MET A 63 -8.49 -5.42 -3.69
N LYS A 64 -9.62 -5.02 -4.26
CA LYS A 64 -9.85 -5.07 -5.70
C LYS A 64 -9.68 -3.68 -6.31
N VAL A 65 -8.82 -3.61 -7.31
CA VAL A 65 -8.58 -2.40 -8.10
C VAL A 65 -8.73 -2.76 -9.58
N GLY A 66 -9.72 -2.15 -10.25
CA GLY A 66 -10.13 -2.55 -11.59
C GLY A 66 -10.54 -4.03 -11.63
N ASN A 67 -9.84 -4.82 -12.46
CA ASN A 67 -10.08 -6.27 -12.60
C ASN A 67 -9.10 -7.15 -11.81
N LYS A 68 -8.19 -6.56 -11.03
CA LYS A 68 -7.19 -7.28 -10.25
C LYS A 68 -7.53 -7.25 -8.76
N THR A 69 -7.21 -8.36 -8.08
CA THR A 69 -7.31 -8.49 -6.63
C THR A 69 -5.90 -8.55 -6.04
N TYR A 70 -5.72 -7.88 -4.92
CA TYR A 70 -4.46 -7.73 -4.20
C TYR A 70 -4.65 -8.21 -2.76
N GLU A 71 -3.73 -9.07 -2.31
CA GLU A 71 -3.64 -9.51 -0.92
C GLU A 71 -2.89 -8.46 -0.09
N PRO A 72 -3.09 -8.43 1.24
CA PRO A 72 -2.33 -7.59 2.15
C PRO A 72 -0.83 -7.89 2.08
N ALA A 73 -0.01 -6.85 1.97
CA ALA A 73 1.43 -6.93 2.14
C ALA A 73 1.82 -7.06 3.62
N ASP A 74 1.14 -6.33 4.50
CA ASP A 74 1.27 -6.48 5.94
C ASP A 74 -0.03 -6.06 6.65
N TYR A 75 -0.14 -6.39 7.93
CA TYR A 75 -1.28 -6.03 8.77
C TYR A 75 -0.94 -6.18 10.24
N ASP A 76 -1.71 -5.50 11.09
CA ASP A 76 -1.62 -5.65 12.54
C ASP A 76 -1.97 -7.10 12.96
N LYS A 77 -0.95 -7.86 13.40
CA LYS A 77 -1.11 -9.28 13.78
C LYS A 77 -2.09 -9.49 14.93
N ARG A 78 -2.41 -8.43 15.70
CA ARG A 78 -3.48 -8.49 16.71
C ARG A 78 -4.81 -8.89 16.09
N LEU A 79 -5.04 -8.56 14.81
CA LEU A 79 -6.26 -8.93 14.07
C LEU A 79 -6.44 -10.45 13.91
N ASN A 80 -5.42 -11.29 14.17
CA ASN A 80 -5.59 -12.75 14.16
C ASN A 80 -6.29 -13.30 15.41
N PHE A 81 -6.25 -12.56 16.53
CA PHE A 81 -6.76 -13.08 17.79
C PHE A 81 -8.30 -12.94 17.89
N PRO A 82 -8.98 -13.96 18.45
CA PRO A 82 -10.41 -13.87 18.70
C PRO A 82 -10.76 -12.68 19.61
N PHE A 83 -11.93 -12.07 19.39
CA PHE A 83 -12.37 -10.93 20.19
C PHE A 83 -13.90 -10.78 20.28
N GLN A 84 -14.35 -10.07 21.32
CA GLN A 84 -15.68 -9.50 21.48
C GLN A 84 -15.52 -8.00 21.76
N GLY A 85 -16.53 -7.20 21.42
CA GLY A 85 -16.47 -5.74 21.54
C GLY A 85 -15.74 -5.07 20.38
N GLU A 86 -15.01 -4.00 20.67
CA GLU A 86 -14.35 -3.16 19.68
C GLU A 86 -12.91 -3.62 19.40
N LYS A 87 -12.51 -3.52 18.13
CA LYS A 87 -11.13 -3.79 17.71
C LYS A 87 -10.80 -2.99 16.47
N GLU A 88 -9.64 -2.35 16.48
CA GLU A 88 -9.11 -1.64 15.32
C GLU A 88 -7.75 -2.20 14.90
N GLY A 89 -7.40 -1.98 13.64
CA GLY A 89 -6.09 -2.31 13.12
C GLY A 89 -5.85 -1.72 11.74
N LEU A 90 -4.58 -1.70 11.33
CA LEU A 90 -4.16 -1.29 10.00
C LEU A 90 -3.85 -2.51 9.14
N VAL A 91 -4.22 -2.42 7.87
CA VAL A 91 -3.85 -3.35 6.81
C VAL A 91 -3.16 -2.57 5.71
N PHE A 92 -2.04 -3.09 5.22
CA PHE A 92 -1.20 -2.43 4.23
C PHE A 92 -1.23 -3.24 2.94
N PHE A 93 -1.56 -2.59 1.83
CA PHE A 93 -1.45 -3.15 0.49
C PHE A 93 -0.31 -2.46 -0.26
N ASN A 94 0.37 -3.17 -1.16
CA ASN A 94 1.39 -2.56 -2.01
C ASN A 94 0.75 -1.53 -2.94
N ARG A 95 1.33 -0.32 -3.02
CA ARG A 95 0.88 0.72 -3.95
C ARG A 95 1.28 0.43 -5.39
N PHE A 96 2.39 -0.28 -5.59
CA PHE A 96 2.90 -0.64 -6.91
C PHE A 96 2.65 -2.11 -7.19
N ASP A 97 2.20 -2.43 -8.41
CA ASP A 97 2.07 -3.81 -8.84
C ASP A 97 3.48 -4.45 -8.89
N PRO A 98 3.74 -5.53 -8.14
CA PRO A 98 5.08 -6.09 -8.00
C PRO A 98 5.65 -6.65 -9.31
N LYS A 99 4.81 -6.92 -10.32
CA LYS A 99 5.25 -7.42 -11.62
C LYS A 99 5.56 -6.31 -12.61
N THR A 100 4.87 -5.17 -12.50
CA THR A 100 4.95 -4.10 -13.51
C THR A 100 5.53 -2.79 -12.99
N GLY A 101 5.67 -2.63 -11.66
CA GLY A 101 6.16 -1.43 -11.00
C GLY A 101 5.24 -0.21 -11.14
N LYS A 102 4.05 -0.36 -11.75
CA LYS A 102 3.08 0.71 -11.96
C LYS A 102 2.24 0.94 -10.71
N ASP A 103 1.91 2.20 -10.42
CA ASP A 103 0.96 2.55 -9.36
C ASP A 103 -0.40 1.91 -9.70
N ILE A 104 -0.94 1.13 -8.78
CA ILE A 104 -2.17 0.37 -9.01
C ILE A 104 -3.40 1.27 -8.99
N LEU A 105 -3.31 2.45 -8.38
CA LEU A 105 -4.41 3.42 -8.29
C LEU A 105 -4.46 4.36 -9.50
N ASP A 106 -3.40 4.41 -10.31
CA ASP A 106 -3.33 5.33 -11.45
C ASP A 106 -4.40 4.99 -12.52
N GLY A 107 -5.13 6.02 -12.94
CA GLY A 107 -6.26 5.90 -13.86
C GLY A 107 -7.49 5.15 -13.31
N GLN A 108 -7.51 4.78 -12.03
CA GLN A 108 -8.61 4.06 -11.41
C GLN A 108 -9.58 5.03 -10.74
N LYS A 109 -10.88 4.72 -10.84
CA LYS A 109 -11.92 5.54 -10.21
C LYS A 109 -12.32 5.01 -8.83
N ARG A 110 -12.13 3.71 -8.59
CA ARG A 110 -12.65 3.04 -7.40
C ARG A 110 -11.77 1.89 -6.97
N VAL A 111 -11.57 1.80 -5.66
CA VAL A 111 -11.08 0.61 -4.96
C VAL A 111 -12.25 -0.05 -4.25
N THR A 112 -12.29 -1.39 -4.26
CA THR A 112 -13.22 -2.15 -3.43
C THR A 112 -12.44 -2.97 -2.41
N ILE A 113 -12.70 -2.75 -1.13
CA ILE A 113 -12.21 -3.61 -0.06
C ILE A 113 -13.29 -4.63 0.24
N THR A 114 -12.93 -5.90 0.21
CA THR A 114 -13.85 -7.00 0.51
C THR A 114 -13.33 -7.75 1.72
N MET A 115 -14.22 -8.01 2.67
CA MET A 115 -13.93 -8.82 3.83
C MET A 115 -14.77 -10.10 3.80
N SER A 116 -14.08 -11.22 3.94
CA SER A 116 -14.64 -12.57 3.89
C SER A 116 -15.71 -12.74 4.95
N SER A 117 -16.77 -13.50 4.61
CA SER A 117 -17.82 -13.85 5.56
C SER A 117 -17.29 -14.73 6.71
N GLY A 118 -16.13 -15.38 6.53
CA GLY A 118 -15.51 -16.29 7.50
C GLY A 118 -15.09 -15.63 8.81
N ILE A 119 -14.97 -14.30 8.88
CA ILE A 119 -14.59 -13.56 10.10
C ILE A 119 -15.62 -13.69 11.24
N SER A 120 -16.88 -14.00 10.91
CA SER A 120 -17.99 -14.04 11.86
C SER A 120 -19.00 -15.10 11.45
N SER A 121 -19.38 -15.97 12.39
CA SER A 121 -20.43 -16.98 12.19
C SER A 121 -21.78 -16.37 11.80
N MET A 122 -22.06 -15.14 12.26
CA MET A 122 -23.29 -14.42 11.91
C MET A 122 -23.31 -13.89 10.48
N ILE A 123 -22.13 -13.59 9.92
CA ILE A 123 -21.98 -13.12 8.54
C ILE A 123 -21.92 -14.34 7.60
N ALA A 124 -21.14 -15.36 7.98
CA ALA A 124 -21.04 -16.64 7.27
C ALA A 124 -22.40 -17.30 7.05
N GLY A 125 -23.25 -17.38 8.08
CA GLY A 125 -24.57 -17.99 7.98
C GLY A 125 -25.54 -17.29 7.02
N ARG A 126 -25.23 -16.06 6.56
CA ARG A 126 -26.04 -15.30 5.60
C ARG A 126 -25.42 -15.25 4.20
N GLY A 127 -24.24 -15.84 3.98
CA GLY A 127 -23.53 -15.81 2.70
C GLY A 127 -23.22 -14.40 2.19
N ARG A 128 -23.07 -13.42 3.08
CA ARG A 128 -22.79 -12.02 2.73
C ARG A 128 -21.33 -11.71 2.96
N GLU A 129 -20.72 -10.95 2.05
CA GLU A 129 -19.41 -10.35 2.24
C GLU A 129 -19.59 -8.89 2.62
N ALA A 130 -18.75 -8.38 3.52
CA ALA A 130 -18.69 -6.95 3.76
C ALA A 130 -17.85 -6.30 2.65
N ARG A 131 -18.40 -5.27 1.99
CA ARG A 131 -17.70 -4.53 0.93
C ARG A 131 -17.70 -3.06 1.25
N PHE A 132 -16.53 -2.46 1.14
CA PHE A 132 -16.32 -1.03 1.23
C PHE A 132 -15.85 -0.51 -0.12
N PHE A 133 -16.44 0.61 -0.56
CA PHE A 133 -16.08 1.25 -1.83
C PHE A 133 -15.41 2.58 -1.53
N TRP A 134 -14.16 2.71 -1.99
CA TRP A 134 -13.41 3.95 -1.92
C TRP A 134 -13.36 4.58 -3.31
N ASP A 135 -13.95 5.77 -3.45
CA ASP A 135 -13.86 6.58 -4.67
C ASP A 135 -12.57 7.39 -4.66
N ILE A 136 -11.66 7.09 -5.58
CA ILE A 136 -10.32 7.69 -5.62
C ILE A 136 -10.40 9.14 -6.09
N ASN A 137 -11.39 9.51 -6.92
CA ASN A 137 -11.44 10.85 -7.51
C ASN A 137 -11.68 11.95 -6.47
N ASN A 138 -12.22 11.60 -5.31
CA ASN A 138 -12.44 12.51 -4.18
C ASN A 138 -11.29 12.51 -3.17
N ASP A 139 -10.32 11.60 -3.31
CA ASP A 139 -9.18 11.52 -2.39
C ASP A 139 -8.00 12.31 -2.97
N ASP A 140 -7.91 13.58 -2.60
CA ASP A 140 -6.79 14.46 -2.95
C ASP A 140 -5.67 14.30 -1.90
N PRO A 141 -4.56 13.60 -2.22
CA PRO A 141 -3.49 13.39 -1.27
C PRO A 141 -2.83 14.71 -0.88
N SER A 142 -2.88 15.74 -1.73
CA SER A 142 -2.22 17.03 -1.47
C SER A 142 -2.76 17.72 -0.21
N LYS A 143 -3.99 17.39 0.22
CA LYS A 143 -4.57 17.87 1.49
C LYS A 143 -3.85 17.30 2.72
N LEU A 144 -3.48 16.01 2.71
CA LEU A 144 -2.63 15.40 3.76
C LEU A 144 -1.28 16.11 3.87
N TYR A 145 -0.82 16.64 2.73
CA TYR A 145 0.45 17.27 2.52
C TYR A 145 0.40 18.82 2.56
N ALA A 146 -0.60 19.42 3.21
CA ALA A 146 -0.56 20.86 3.51
C ALA A 146 0.36 21.16 4.72
N GLY A 147 1.35 22.05 4.54
CA GLY A 147 2.25 22.57 5.60
C GLY A 147 3.75 22.25 5.45
N ALA A 148 4.60 22.80 6.31
CA ALA A 148 6.07 22.65 6.23
C ALA A 148 6.55 21.19 6.42
N THR A 149 5.87 20.43 7.29
CA THR A 149 6.14 18.99 7.52
C THR A 149 5.85 18.14 6.30
N ALA A 150 4.92 18.58 5.45
CA ALA A 150 4.55 17.85 4.25
C ALA A 150 5.55 18.02 3.12
N ALA A 151 6.10 19.22 2.92
CA ALA A 151 7.16 19.46 1.96
C ALA A 151 8.39 18.59 2.27
N ARG A 152 8.70 18.40 3.56
CA ARG A 152 9.78 17.51 4.01
C ARG A 152 9.48 16.04 3.72
N LEU A 153 8.27 15.57 4.03
CA LEU A 153 7.84 14.19 3.74
C LEU A 153 7.77 13.89 2.25
N GLU A 154 7.31 14.84 1.44
CA GLU A 154 7.32 14.72 -0.02
C GLU A 154 8.74 14.68 -0.56
N THR A 155 9.63 15.50 -0.02
CA THR A 155 11.07 15.47 -0.36
C THR A 155 11.67 14.09 -0.03
N ASP A 156 11.46 13.58 1.18
CA ASP A 156 11.97 12.27 1.60
C ASP A 156 11.38 11.14 0.73
N ARG A 157 10.09 11.22 0.39
CA ARG A 157 9.43 10.29 -0.53
C ARG A 157 10.05 10.33 -1.94
N LEU A 158 10.27 11.52 -2.48
CA LEU A 158 10.83 11.70 -3.81
C LEU A 158 12.29 11.22 -3.86
N ILE A 159 13.07 11.45 -2.80
CA ILE A 159 14.43 10.92 -2.64
C ILE A 159 14.41 9.39 -2.66
N LYS A 160 13.58 8.75 -1.84
CA LYS A 160 13.49 7.28 -1.78
C LYS A 160 13.06 6.68 -3.12
N ARG A 161 12.08 7.31 -3.81
CA ARG A 161 11.65 6.87 -5.14
C ARG A 161 12.77 7.03 -6.18
N LEU A 162 13.53 8.13 -6.10
CA LEU A 162 14.68 8.36 -6.97
C LEU A 162 15.78 7.33 -6.76
N GLU A 163 16.06 6.93 -5.51
CA GLU A 163 17.02 5.87 -5.19
C GLU A 163 16.60 4.53 -5.78
N ASN A 164 15.34 4.14 -5.59
CA ASN A 164 14.81 2.89 -6.18
C ASN A 164 14.90 2.92 -7.72
N LEU A 165 14.50 4.02 -8.35
CA LEU A 165 14.60 4.16 -9.82
C LEU A 165 16.05 4.15 -10.33
N ARG A 166 17.00 4.67 -9.56
CA ARG A 166 18.43 4.59 -9.90
C ARG A 166 18.92 3.15 -9.85
N LYS A 167 18.54 2.40 -8.83
CA LYS A 167 18.88 0.98 -8.71
C LYS A 167 18.29 0.16 -9.87
N ASP A 168 17.01 0.35 -10.18
CA ASP A 168 16.35 -0.33 -11.30
C ASP A 168 17.05 0.02 -12.64
N LYS A 169 17.44 1.28 -12.83
CA LYS A 169 18.18 1.72 -14.02
C LYS A 169 19.55 1.05 -14.13
N GLU A 170 20.29 0.94 -13.03
CA GLU A 170 21.59 0.27 -13.01
C GLU A 170 21.48 -1.22 -13.33
N GLU A 171 20.48 -1.91 -12.77
CA GLU A 171 20.21 -3.32 -13.06
C GLU A 171 19.84 -3.55 -14.53
N GLU A 172 18.97 -2.71 -15.11
CA GLU A 172 18.61 -2.81 -16.53
C GLU A 172 19.78 -2.43 -17.45
N ALA A 173 20.60 -1.44 -17.09
CA ALA A 173 21.81 -1.11 -17.85
C ALA A 173 22.82 -2.27 -17.86
N ALA A 174 22.96 -3.01 -16.75
CA ALA A 174 23.80 -4.20 -16.69
C ALA A 174 23.29 -5.31 -17.62
N LYS A 175 21.96 -5.53 -17.67
CA LYS A 175 21.36 -6.48 -18.62
C LYS A 175 21.57 -6.07 -20.07
N MET A 176 21.39 -4.78 -20.37
CA MET A 176 21.60 -4.24 -21.72
C MET A 176 23.04 -4.42 -22.17
N LYS A 177 24.00 -4.11 -21.29
CA LYS A 177 25.42 -4.32 -21.57
C LYS A 177 25.73 -5.79 -21.85
N ALA A 178 25.18 -6.72 -21.07
CA ALA A 178 25.40 -8.15 -21.30
C ALA A 178 24.89 -8.62 -22.67
N ILE A 179 23.75 -8.08 -23.12
CA ILE A 179 23.21 -8.35 -24.46
C ILE A 179 24.10 -7.74 -25.54
N ASP A 180 24.56 -6.50 -25.37
CA ASP A 180 25.45 -5.84 -26.33
C ASP A 180 26.79 -6.60 -26.46
N ASP A 181 27.35 -7.08 -25.35
CA ASP A 181 28.57 -7.89 -25.34
C ASP A 181 28.37 -9.22 -26.11
N GLU A 182 27.19 -9.85 -25.99
CA GLU A 182 26.83 -11.05 -26.74
C GLU A 182 26.65 -10.76 -28.24
N ILE A 183 25.95 -9.68 -28.59
CA ILE A 183 25.80 -9.20 -29.98
C ILE A 183 27.17 -8.99 -30.62
N ASN A 184 28.07 -8.28 -29.95
CA ASN A 184 29.41 -8.01 -30.44
C ASN A 184 30.21 -9.30 -30.66
N THR A 185 30.11 -10.24 -29.72
CA THR A 185 30.77 -11.55 -29.82
C THR A 185 30.28 -12.33 -31.03
N ILE A 186 28.95 -12.38 -31.25
CA ILE A 186 28.35 -13.05 -32.41
C ILE A 186 28.75 -12.35 -33.70
N GLN A 187 28.75 -11.02 -33.72
CA GLN A 187 29.08 -10.23 -34.89
C GLN A 187 30.55 -10.41 -35.31
N SER A 188 31.48 -10.38 -34.34
CA SER A 188 32.89 -10.71 -34.62
C SER A 188 33.07 -12.11 -35.19
N ARG A 189 32.33 -13.10 -34.69
CA ARG A 189 32.34 -14.46 -35.27
C ARG A 189 31.77 -14.52 -36.69
N LEU A 190 30.70 -13.76 -36.97
CA LEU A 190 30.15 -13.68 -38.33
C LEU A 190 31.14 -13.03 -39.29
N ASP A 191 31.81 -11.96 -38.88
CA ASP A 191 32.83 -11.28 -39.67
C ASP A 191 34.04 -12.19 -39.94
N GLU A 192 34.53 -12.94 -38.93
CA GLU A 192 35.58 -13.94 -39.10
C GLU A 192 35.19 -15.00 -40.14
N LEU A 193 33.99 -15.58 -40.03
CA LEU A 193 33.50 -16.60 -40.96
C LEU A 193 33.34 -16.06 -42.39
N ALA A 194 32.93 -14.80 -42.55
CA ALA A 194 32.77 -14.16 -43.85
C ALA A 194 34.11 -13.98 -44.59
N THR A 195 35.23 -13.89 -43.88
CA THR A 195 36.57 -13.78 -44.50
C THR A 195 37.16 -15.10 -44.99
N ILE A 196 36.56 -16.23 -44.61
CA ILE A 196 37.01 -17.58 -44.97
C ILE A 196 36.32 -18.08 -46.26
N GLN A 197 35.23 -17.43 -46.70
CA GLN A 197 34.57 -17.67 -47.99
C GLN A 197 35.19 -16.86 -49.12
#